data_AF-A0A955B426-F1
#
_entry.id   AF-A0A955B426-F1
#
_cell.length_a   1.000
_cell.length_b   1.000
_cell.length_c   1.000
_cell.angle_alpha   90.00
_cell.angle_beta   90.00
_cell.angle_gamma   90.00
#
_symmetry.space_group_name_H-M   'P 1'
#
loop_
_entity.id
_entity.type
_entity.pdbx_description
1 polymer ?
#
loop_
_entity_poly.entity_id
_entity_poly.type
_entity_poly.pdbx_seq_one_letter_code
_entity_poly.pdbx_strand_id
1 'polypeptide(L)' 'MRYDWAKAEIVVAVKGGPSVRVVGVDGCPGGWLAVAYDGRTFEPRFHPSFTDMLTAYPNVSCIAVDVPIGLV' A
#
# COMPACT_ATOMS: atom_id res chain seq x y z
N MET A 1 12.07 -19.28 11.31
CA MET A 1 12.15 -17.81 11.16
C MET A 1 10.80 -17.25 11.57
N ARG A 2 10.73 -16.47 12.66
CA ARG A 2 9.49 -15.86 13.17
C ARG A 2 9.51 -14.42 12.65
N TYR A 3 8.72 -14.10 11.63
CA TYR A 3 8.61 -12.72 11.14
C TYR A 3 7.86 -11.92 12.22
N ASP A 4 8.52 -10.92 12.79
CA ASP A 4 7.92 -9.95 13.69
C ASP A 4 7.26 -8.85 12.84
N TRP A 5 6.00 -9.05 12.47
CA TRP A 5 5.21 -8.15 11.62
C TRP A 5 4.81 -6.84 12.31
N ALA A 6 5.27 -6.58 13.54
CA ALA A 6 4.85 -5.43 14.33
C ALA A 6 5.43 -4.08 13.87
N LYS A 7 6.22 -4.03 12.77
CA LYS A 7 6.82 -2.80 12.25
C LYS A 7 6.80 -2.72 10.72
N ALA A 8 5.61 -2.63 10.13
CA ALA A 8 5.50 -2.04 8.79
C ALA A 8 5.50 -0.50 8.95
N GLU A 9 6.67 0.13 8.79
CA GLU A 9 6.78 1.59 8.72
C GLU A 9 6.61 2.02 7.26
N ILE A 10 5.42 2.48 6.89
CA ILE A 10 5.15 3.04 5.56
C ILE A 10 5.58 4.51 5.58
N VAL A 11 6.74 4.81 5.00
CA VAL A 11 7.24 6.19 4.84
C VAL A 11 6.81 6.72 3.47
N VAL A 12 5.80 7.59 3.45
CA VAL A 12 5.33 8.23 2.21
C VAL A 12 5.96 9.62 2.07
N ALA A 13 6.85 9.80 1.10
CA ALA A 13 7.35 11.12 0.71
C ALA A 13 6.48 11.68 -0.43
N VAL A 14 5.62 12.67 -0.16
CA VAL A 14 4.79 13.31 -1.19
C VAL A 14 5.35 14.70 -1.52
N LYS A 15 5.67 14.96 -2.79
CA LYS A 15 5.91 16.32 -3.30
C LYS A 15 4.56 16.87 -3.80
N GLY A 16 3.94 17.75 -3.00
CA GLY A 16 2.52 18.09 -3.12
C GLY A 16 2.11 18.89 -4.37
N GLY A 17 1.01 18.45 -4.98
CA GLY A 17 0.07 19.22 -5.81
C GLY A 17 -1.37 18.77 -5.44
N PRO A 18 -2.42 19.57 -5.72
CA PRO A 18 -3.77 19.25 -5.27
C PRO A 18 -4.22 17.90 -5.87
N SER A 19 -4.72 16.99 -5.05
CA SER A 19 -5.30 15.67 -5.40
C SER A 19 -4.35 14.53 -5.80
N VAL A 20 -3.10 14.49 -5.36
CA VAL A 20 -2.29 13.26 -5.52
C VAL A 20 -2.67 12.26 -4.43
N ARG A 21 -3.48 11.26 -4.77
CA ARG A 21 -3.68 10.06 -3.95
C ARG A 21 -2.48 9.14 -4.16
N VAL A 22 -1.79 8.81 -3.08
CA VAL A 22 -0.69 7.84 -3.08
C VAL A 22 -1.12 6.58 -2.33
N VAL A 23 -0.68 5.43 -2.80
CA VAL A 23 -0.97 4.14 -2.17
C VAL A 23 0.34 3.39 -1.98
N GLY A 24 0.70 3.13 -0.73
CA GLY A 24 1.80 2.24 -0.35
C GLY A 24 1.27 0.83 -0.15
N VAL A 25 1.98 -0.19 -0.65
CA VAL A 25 1.52 -1.57 -0.63
C VAL A 25 2.65 -2.53 -0.27
N ASP A 26 2.31 -3.56 0.50
CA ASP A 26 3.20 -4.68 0.80
C ASP A 26 2.44 -6.02 0.64
N GLY A 27 3.15 -7.03 0.17
CA GLY A 27 2.64 -8.40 0.04
C GLY A 27 2.75 -9.12 1.36
N CYS A 28 1.69 -9.82 1.77
CA CYS A 28 1.68 -10.60 3.01
C CYS A 28 0.97 -11.95 2.78
N PRO A 29 1.07 -12.91 3.72
CA PRO A 29 0.37 -14.18 3.60
C PRO A 29 -1.12 -13.97 3.33
N GLY A 30 -1.59 -14.50 2.20
CA GLY A 30 -2.99 -14.42 1.77
C GLY A 30 -3.36 -13.20 0.93
N GLY A 31 -2.47 -12.22 0.71
CA GLY A 31 -2.78 -11.09 -0.16
C GLY A 31 -1.85 -9.87 -0.02
N TRP A 32 -2.47 -8.70 -0.02
CA TRP A 32 -1.80 -7.40 -0.07
C TRP A 32 -2.44 -6.43 0.91
N LEU A 33 -1.61 -5.73 1.69
CA LEU A 33 -2.06 -4.60 2.50
C LEU A 33 -1.74 -3.30 1.76
N ALA A 34 -2.78 -2.55 1.40
CA ALA A 34 -2.68 -1.24 0.78
C ALA A 34 -3.03 -0.16 1.80
N VAL A 35 -2.27 0.94 1.82
CA VAL A 35 -2.59 2.12 2.62
C VAL A 35 -2.67 3.32 1.70
N ALA A 36 -3.89 3.85 1.53
CA ALA A 36 -4.13 5.06 0.76
C ALA A 36 -3.95 6.30 1.65
N TYR A 37 -3.28 7.32 1.11
CA TYR A 37 -3.14 8.63 1.73
C TYR A 37 -3.64 9.72 0.79
N ASP A 38 -4.55 10.56 1.29
CA ASP A 38 -5.16 11.66 0.54
C ASP A 38 -4.56 13.05 0.86
N GLY A 39 -3.50 13.08 1.67
CA GLY A 39 -2.93 14.32 2.23
C GLY A 39 -3.39 14.62 3.66
N ARG A 40 -4.34 13.86 4.21
CA ARG A 40 -4.89 14.07 5.57
C ARG A 40 -5.05 12.78 6.35
N THR A 41 -5.61 11.75 5.75
CA THR A 41 -5.93 10.48 6.42
C THR A 41 -5.24 9.30 5.75
N PHE A 42 -4.95 8.28 6.56
CA PHE A 42 -4.48 6.98 6.10
C PHE A 42 -5.63 5.98 6.16
N GLU A 43 -5.89 5.30 5.05
CA GLU A 43 -6.94 4.29 4.93
C GLU A 43 -6.34 2.94 4.56
N PRO A 44 -6.17 2.01 5.53
CA PRO A 44 -5.69 0.67 5.26
C PRO A 44 -6.80 -0.21 4.68
N ARG A 45 -6.45 -1.04 3.69
CA ARG A 45 -7.33 -2.05 3.11
C ARG A 45 -6.53 -3.29 2.69
N PHE A 46 -7.07 -4.46 3.03
CA PHE A 46 -6.54 -5.74 2.57
C PHE A 46 -7.18 -6.15 1.24
N HIS A 47 -6.39 -6.70 0.34
CA HIS A 47 -6.83 -7.23 -0.95
C HIS A 47 -6.29 -8.66 -1.15
N PRO A 48 -7.14 -9.63 -1.55
CA PRO A 48 -6.69 -11.01 -1.72
C PRO A 48 -5.77 -11.20 -2.93
N SER A 49 -5.79 -10.28 -3.89
CA SER A 49 -4.86 -10.28 -5.03
C SER A 49 -4.40 -8.86 -5.40
N PHE A 50 -3.27 -8.77 -6.11
CA PHE A 50 -2.78 -7.50 -6.62
C PHE A 50 -3.76 -6.89 -7.63
N THR A 51 -4.47 -7.72 -8.41
CA THR A 51 -5.49 -7.27 -9.36
C THR A 51 -6.70 -6.63 -8.66
N ASP A 52 -7.17 -7.23 -7.56
CA ASP A 52 -8.28 -6.65 -6.76
C ASP A 52 -7.88 -5.31 -6.16
N MET A 53 -6.62 -5.18 -5.76
CA MET A 53 -6.05 -3.93 -5.28
C MET A 53 -6.01 -2.87 -6.39
N LEU A 54 -5.47 -3.18 -7.58
CA LEU A 54 -5.44 -2.24 -8.72
C LEU A 54 -6.85 -1.75 -9.08
N THR A 55 -7.85 -2.63 -9.04
CA THR A 55 -9.24 -2.30 -9.33
C THR A 55 -9.85 -1.35 -8.30
N ALA A 56 -9.40 -1.41 -7.03
CA ALA A 56 -9.87 -0.52 -5.98
C ALA A 56 -9.30 0.90 -6.05
N TYR A 57 -8.20 1.10 -6.80
CA TYR A 57 -7.52 2.38 -6.94
C TYR A 57 -7.38 2.81 -8.42
N PRO A 58 -8.48 2.98 -9.17
CA PRO A 58 -8.42 3.22 -10.62
C PRO A 58 -7.81 4.58 -11.01
N ASN A 59 -7.74 5.53 -10.07
CA ASN A 59 -7.27 6.91 -10.28
C ASN A 59 -5.99 7.22 -9.49
N VAL A 60 -5.20 6.21 -9.12
CA VAL A 60 -3.92 6.43 -8.45
C VAL A 60 -2.82 6.69 -9.47
N SER A 61 -2.04 7.75 -9.29
CA SER A 61 -0.95 8.09 -10.22
C SER A 61 0.29 7.21 -10.01
N CYS A 62 0.44 6.61 -8.83
CA CYS A 62 1.59 5.80 -8.46
C CYS A 62 1.24 4.83 -7.31
N ILE A 63 1.68 3.59 -7.43
CA ILE A 63 1.63 2.58 -6.36
C ILE A 63 3.06 2.27 -5.95
N ALA A 64 3.39 2.53 -4.69
CA ALA A 64 4.70 2.23 -4.13
C ALA A 64 4.67 0.81 -3.52
N VAL A 65 5.40 -0.12 -4.13
CA VAL A 65 5.48 -1.52 -3.71
C VAL A 65 6.75 -1.72 -2.89
N ASP A 66 6.64 -2.27 -1.68
CA ASP A 66 7.80 -2.65 -0.87
C ASP A 66 8.52 -3.87 -1.47
N VAL A 67 9.86 -3.83 -1.46
CA VAL A 67 10.71 -4.91 -1.96
C VAL A 67 11.75 -5.23 -0.88
N PRO A 68 11.82 -6.49 -0.39
CA PRO A 68 11.23 -7.69 -0.96
C PRO A 68 9.74 -7.87 -0.65
N ILE A 69 9.00 -8.41 -1.63
CA ILE A 69 7.57 -8.65 -1.53
C ILE A 69 7.31 -9.89 -0.66
N GLY A 70 6.57 -9.74 0.44
CA GLY A 70 6.28 -10.80 1.42
C GLY A 70 5.18 -11.81 1.05
N LEU A 71 4.93 -12.07 -0.25
CA LEU A 71 3.97 -13.09 -0.70
C LEU A 71 4.54 -14.49 -0.42
N VAL A 72 4.08 -15.14 0.65
CA VAL A 72 4.47 -16.51 1.02
C VAL A 72 3.25 -17.39 1.29
#